data_AF-A0A7V1RI58-F1
#
_entry.id   AF-A0A7V1RI58-F1
#
_cell.length_a   1.000
_cell.length_b   1.000
_cell.length_c   1.000
_cell.angle_alpha   90.00
_cell.angle_beta   90.00
_cell.angle_gamma   90.00
#
_symmetry.space_group_name_H-M   'P 1'
#
loop_
_entity.id
_entity.type
_entity.pdbx_description
1 polymer ?
#
loop_
_entity_poly.entity_id
_entity_poly.type
_entity_poly.pdbx_seq_one_letter_code
_entity_poly.pdbx_strand_id
1 'polypeptide(L)' 'MKKTTLYLPDGLKEAVEREARRRGIAEAEVIREAIARAIARPAPRPGLFASEEPLAARVDELLEGFGDR' A
#
# COMPACT_ATOMS: atom_id res chain seq x y z
N MET A 1 16.04 -12.16 3.41
CA MET A 1 16.27 -10.69 3.29
C MET A 1 17.13 -10.42 2.07
N LYS A 2 16.93 -9.30 1.38
CA LYS A 2 17.83 -8.80 0.32
C LYS A 2 18.62 -7.61 0.87
N LYS A 3 19.95 -7.57 0.64
CA LYS A 3 20.79 -6.44 1.03
C LYS A 3 20.54 -5.28 0.08
N THR A 4 20.24 -4.11 0.62
CA THR A 4 19.99 -2.88 -0.14
C THR A 4 20.83 -1.76 0.47
N THR A 5 21.51 -0.99 -0.37
CA THR A 5 22.27 0.19 0.04
C THR A 5 21.56 1.43 -0.52
N LEU A 6 21.35 2.44 0.32
CA LEU A 6 20.70 3.70 -0.04
C LEU A 6 21.47 4.86 0.60
N TYR A 7 21.49 6.01 -0.09
CA TYR A 7 21.98 7.25 0.48
C TYR A 7 20.86 7.92 1.29
N LEU A 8 21.19 8.37 2.49
CA LEU A 8 20.31 9.18 3.33
C LEU A 8 20.93 10.56 3.47
N PRO A 9 20.15 11.65 3.31
CA PRO A 9 20.59 12.96 3.75
C PRO A 9 21.00 12.92 5.23
N ASP A 10 22.04 13.67 5.62
CA ASP A 10 22.60 13.63 6.98
C ASP A 10 21.53 13.85 8.05
N GLY A 11 20.68 14.87 7.87
CA GLY A 11 19.59 15.15 8.81
C GLY A 11 18.55 14.02 8.95
N LEU A 12 18.35 13.23 7.89
CA LEU A 12 17.45 12.06 7.94
C LEU A 12 18.10 10.90 8.70
N LYS A 13 19.40 10.67 8.48
CA LYS A 13 20.16 9.67 9.23
C LYS A 13 20.18 9.98 10.73
N GLU A 14 20.42 11.24 11.12
CA GLU A 14 20.36 11.67 12.51
C GLU A 14 18.96 11.48 13.13
N ALA A 15 17.91 11.74 12.36
CA ALA A 15 16.53 11.51 12.81
C ALA A 15 16.26 10.03 13.07
N VAL A 16 16.74 9.14 12.21
CA VAL A 16 16.64 7.68 12.41
C VAL A 16 17.40 7.26 13.66
N GLU A 17 18.61 7.77 13.90
CA GLU A 17 19.37 7.46 15.10
C GLU A 17 18.65 7.88 16.39
N ARG A 18 18.12 9.11 16.43
CA ARG A 18 17.37 9.59 17.60
C ARG A 18 16.16 8.72 17.87
N GLU A 19 15.43 8.35 16.82
CA GLU A 19 14.23 7.51 16.94
C GLU A 19 14.57 6.09 17.38
N ALA A 20 15.64 5.51 16.84
CA ALA A 20 16.14 4.19 17.24
C ALA A 20 16.53 4.17 18.72
N ARG A 21 17.28 5.18 19.19
CA ARG A 21 17.64 5.33 20.61
C ARG A 21 16.42 5.51 21.49
N ARG A 22 15.47 6.36 21.10
CA ARG A 22 14.22 6.61 21.83
C ARG A 22 13.39 5.33 21.99
N ARG A 23 13.38 4.47 20.98
CA ARG A 23 12.61 3.21 20.96
C ARG A 23 13.38 2.00 21.50
N GLY A 24 14.69 2.10 21.69
CA GLY A 24 15.54 0.97 22.09
C GLY A 24 15.65 -0.13 21.05
N ILE A 25 15.58 0.21 19.75
CA ILE A 25 15.66 -0.75 18.63
C ILE A 25 16.79 -0.39 17.67
N ALA A 26 17.15 -1.31 16.77
CA ALA A 26 18.11 -1.02 15.72
C ALA A 26 17.57 -0.01 14.71
N GLU A 27 18.42 0.88 14.21
CA GLU A 27 18.07 1.84 13.16
C GLU A 27 17.48 1.19 11.90
N ALA A 28 18.01 0.02 11.55
CA ALA A 28 17.52 -0.75 10.42
C ALA A 28 16.05 -1.19 10.62
N GLU A 29 15.60 -1.36 11.86
CA GLU A 29 14.19 -1.66 12.17
C GLU A 29 13.30 -0.45 11.96
N VAL A 30 13.74 0.74 12.42
CA VAL A 30 13.04 2.02 12.14
C VAL A 30 12.85 2.21 10.64
N ILE A 31 13.90 2.01 9.85
CA ILE A 31 13.85 2.16 8.39
C ILE A 31 12.90 1.13 7.76
N ARG A 32 12.98 -0.15 8.17
CA ARG A 32 12.11 -1.21 7.66
C ARG A 32 10.64 -0.93 7.94
N GLU A 33 10.29 -0.57 9.17
CA GLU A 33 8.91 -0.26 9.55
C GLU A 33 8.36 0.97 8.81
N ALA A 34 9.19 2.02 8.66
CA ALA A 34 8.79 3.22 7.93
C ALA A 34 8.49 2.92 6.46
N ILE A 35 9.36 2.15 5.80
CA ILE A 35 9.14 1.71 4.41
C ILE A 35 7.89 0.82 4.33
N ALA A 36 7.76 -0.18 5.20
CA ALA A 36 6.61 -1.09 5.20
C ALA A 36 5.29 -0.34 5.36
N ARG A 37 5.24 0.64 6.27
CA ARG A 37 4.07 1.50 6.48
C ARG A 37 3.76 2.36 5.25
N ALA A 38 4.78 2.94 4.63
CA ALA A 38 4.60 3.81 3.47
C ALA A 38 4.09 3.06 2.22
N ILE A 39 4.46 1.78 2.06
CA ILE A 39 4.06 0.98 0.90
C ILE A 39 2.86 0.07 1.18
N ALA A 40 2.37 0.02 2.42
CA ALA A 40 1.22 -0.80 2.78
C ALA A 40 0.00 -0.35 1.97
N ARG A 41 -0.55 -1.29 1.18
CA ARG A 41 -1.83 -1.10 0.48
C ARG A 41 -2.85 -2.02 1.13
N PRO A 42 -4.07 -1.55 1.43
CA PRO A 42 -5.11 -2.42 1.94
C PRO A 42 -5.40 -3.51 0.92
N ALA A 43 -5.64 -4.73 1.39
CA ALA A 43 -6.15 -5.78 0.52
C ALA A 43 -7.51 -5.34 -0.04
N PRO A 44 -7.82 -5.63 -1.32
CA PRO A 44 -9.16 -5.39 -1.85
C PRO A 44 -10.18 -6.16 -1.02
N ARG A 45 -11.34 -5.54 -0.78
CA ARG A 45 -12.46 -6.16 -0.05
C ARG A 45 -13.52 -6.56 -1.07
N PRO A 46 -13.54 -7.82 -1.57
CA PRO A 46 -14.54 -8.27 -2.52
C PRO A 46 -15.91 -8.44 -1.83
N GLY A 47 -16.97 -8.54 -2.63
CA GLY A 47 -18.31 -8.86 -2.12
C GLY A 47 -18.93 -7.75 -1.26
N LEU A 48 -18.76 -6.48 -1.67
CA LEU A 48 -19.32 -5.33 -0.94
C LEU A 48 -20.86 -5.34 -0.90
N PHE A 49 -21.48 -5.96 -1.89
CA PHE A 49 -22.92 -6.16 -1.98
C PHE A 49 -23.21 -7.44 -2.78
N ALA A 50 -24.42 -7.97 -2.63
CA ALA A 50 -24.95 -9.04 -3.46
C ALA A 50 -25.96 -8.45 -4.46
N SER A 51 -25.90 -8.89 -5.71
CA SER A 51 -26.95 -8.63 -6.69
C SER A 51 -27.91 -9.81 -6.75
N GLU A 52 -29.17 -9.54 -7.04
CA GLU A 52 -30.17 -10.58 -7.29
C GLU A 52 -29.97 -11.25 -8.67
N GLU A 53 -29.24 -10.58 -9.57
CA GLU A 53 -29.00 -11.04 -10.94
C GLU A 53 -27.50 -11.22 -11.25
N PRO A 54 -27.12 -12.18 -12.11
CA PRO A 54 -25.73 -12.42 -12.49
C PRO A 54 -25.24 -11.42 -13.56
N LEU A 55 -25.27 -10.13 -13.26
CA LEU A 55 -24.96 -9.03 -14.21
C LEU A 55 -23.57 -9.16 -14.86
N ALA A 56 -22.58 -9.69 -14.13
CA ALA A 56 -21.21 -9.86 -14.62
C ALA A 56 -21.10 -10.79 -15.85
N ALA A 57 -22.09 -11.64 -16.11
CA ALA A 57 -22.11 -12.52 -17.28
C ALA A 57 -22.81 -11.88 -18.51
N ARG A 58 -23.46 -10.73 -18.35
CA ARG A 58 -24.28 -10.07 -19.37
C ARG A 58 -23.79 -8.65 -19.71
N VAL A 59 -22.50 -8.38 -19.49
CA VAL A 59 -21.92 -7.03 -19.59
C VAL A 59 -22.18 -6.41 -20.96
N ASP A 60 -21.98 -7.17 -22.05
CA ASP A 60 -22.13 -6.64 -23.42
C ASP A 60 -23.59 -6.25 -23.74
N GLU A 61 -24.55 -7.09 -23.36
CA GLU A 61 -25.98 -6.84 -23.53
C GLU A 61 -26.44 -5.62 -22.72
N LEU A 62 -26.05 -5.57 -21.44
CA LEU A 62 -26.51 -4.54 -20.52
C LEU A 62 -25.90 -3.15 -20.77
N LEU A 63 -24.82 -3.08 -21.54
CA LEU A 63 -24.16 -1.82 -21.92
C LEU A 63 -24.57 -1.33 -23.31
N GLU A 64 -25.50 -2.00 -24.00
CA GLU A 64 -26.02 -1.50 -25.28
C GLU A 64 -26.65 -0.10 -25.11
N GLY A 65 -26.24 0.86 -25.96
CA GLY A 65 -26.67 2.25 -25.88
C GLY A 65 -25.98 3.09 -24.78
N PHE A 66 -25.05 2.51 -24.00
CA PHE A 66 -24.30 3.26 -23.00
C PHE A 66 -23.35 4.28 -23.65
N GLY A 67 -23.67 5.57 -23.50
CA GLY A 67 -22.86 6.67 -24.03
C GLY A 67 -23.36 7.27 -25.34
N ASP A 68 -24.47 6.76 -25.88
CA ASP A 68 -25.14 7.38 -27.02
C ASP A 68 -25.90 8.65 -26.57
N ARG A 69 -25.89 9.68 -27.43
CA ARG A 69 -26.33 11.05 -27.12
C ARG A 69 -27.84 11.24 -27.03
#